data_AF-A0A7J4UAW0-F1
#
_entry.id   AF-A0A7J4UAW0-F1
#
_cell.length_a   1.000
_cell.length_b   1.000
_cell.length_c   1.000
_cell.angle_alpha   90.00
_cell.angle_beta   90.00
_cell.angle_gamma   90.00
#
_symmetry.space_group_name_H-M   'P 1'
#
loop_
_entity.id
_entity.type
_entity.pdbx_description
1 polymer ?
#
loop_
_entity_poly.entity_id
_entity_poly.type
_entity_poly.pdbx_seq_one_letter_code
_entity_poly.pdbx_strand_id
1 'polypeptide(L)'
;MLIEVIKSAVSFGFYDILLPFLLYFILIFALLQKVRVFGEEKKNLNIGFAVSAALLVVMPHAIGAYQRFDPVTFILKGIPYFILLLVALVLWKMICQIFEIEADWKMLLSIIIIIDLILPESLLIPLLFPSVRLSFFSSYLPVIITIGVFIGALYFISASEDD
;
A
#
# COMPACT_ATOMS: atom_id res chain seq x y z
N MET A 1 -12.75 -26.98 -25.84
CA MET A 1 -11.80 -27.51 -24.84
C MET A 1 -10.94 -26.45 -24.17
N LEU A 2 -9.89 -25.86 -24.81
CA LEU A 2 -9.03 -24.86 -24.13
C LEU A 2 -9.80 -23.62 -23.62
N ILE A 3 -10.71 -23.09 -24.44
CA ILE A 3 -11.54 -21.92 -24.09
C ILE A 3 -12.50 -22.24 -22.93
N GLU A 4 -12.99 -23.47 -22.82
CA GLU A 4 -13.88 -23.89 -21.73
C GLU A 4 -13.13 -24.12 -20.43
N VAL A 5 -11.91 -24.68 -20.50
CA VAL A 5 -11.01 -24.79 -19.33
C VAL A 5 -10.64 -23.40 -18.81
N ILE A 6 -10.33 -22.45 -19.70
CA ILE A 6 -10.04 -21.06 -19.32
C ILE A 6 -11.28 -20.39 -18.71
N LYS A 7 -12.46 -20.54 -19.31
CA LYS A 7 -13.71 -20.00 -18.75
C LYS A 7 -14.06 -20.61 -17.40
N SER A 8 -13.80 -21.90 -17.20
CA SER A 8 -14.01 -22.58 -15.93
C SER A 8 -13.02 -22.09 -14.86
N ALA A 9 -11.72 -21.98 -15.17
CA ALA A 9 -10.72 -21.42 -14.26
C ALA A 9 -11.01 -19.96 -13.86
N VAL A 10 -11.52 -19.15 -14.80
CA VAL A 10 -11.99 -17.78 -14.54
C VAL A 10 -13.23 -17.79 -13.64
N SER A 11 -14.16 -18.74 -13.82
CA SER A 11 -15.37 -18.83 -12.98
C SER A 11 -15.11 -19.27 -11.53
N PHE A 12 -13.96 -19.93 -11.27
CA PHE A 12 -13.59 -20.40 -9.93
C PHE A 12 -12.92 -19.32 -9.05
N GLY A 13 -12.76 -18.09 -9.52
CA GLY A 13 -12.10 -17.03 -8.75
C GLY A 13 -10.62 -17.30 -8.48
N PHE A 14 -9.98 -18.16 -9.28
CA PHE A 14 -8.57 -18.51 -9.10
C PHE A 14 -7.65 -17.27 -9.17
N TYR A 15 -7.94 -16.35 -10.08
CA TYR A 15 -7.21 -15.08 -10.19
C TYR A 15 -7.43 -14.17 -8.98
N ASP A 16 -8.64 -14.18 -8.41
CA ASP A 16 -8.99 -13.38 -7.23
C ASP A 16 -8.24 -13.83 -5.96
N ILE A 17 -7.73 -15.06 -5.95
CA ILE A 17 -6.93 -15.63 -4.85
C ILE A 17 -5.43 -15.54 -5.17
N LEU A 18 -5.04 -15.96 -6.38
CA LEU A 18 -3.62 -16.05 -6.75
C LEU A 18 -2.94 -14.69 -6.82
N LEU A 19 -3.62 -13.68 -7.39
CA LEU A 19 -3.03 -12.37 -7.60
C LEU A 19 -2.73 -11.67 -6.25
N PRO A 20 -3.66 -11.61 -5.29
CA PRO A 20 -3.36 -11.08 -3.96
C PRO A 20 -2.31 -11.92 -3.21
N PHE A 21 -2.36 -13.25 -3.35
CA PHE A 21 -1.37 -14.12 -2.72
C PHE A 21 0.06 -13.77 -3.16
N LEU A 22 0.28 -13.66 -4.47
CA LEU A 22 1.59 -13.27 -5.01
C LEU A 22 2.01 -11.88 -4.54
N LEU A 23 1.06 -10.93 -4.49
CA LEU A 23 1.34 -9.57 -4.05
C LEU A 23 1.83 -9.54 -2.59
N TYR A 24 1.08 -10.15 -1.67
CA TYR A 24 1.46 -10.22 -0.26
C TYR A 24 2.74 -11.04 -0.05
N PHE A 25 2.89 -12.15 -0.77
CA PHE A 25 4.10 -12.98 -0.71
C PHE A 25 5.34 -12.17 -1.09
N ILE A 26 5.33 -11.48 -2.24
CA ILE A 26 6.46 -10.69 -2.71
C ILE A 26 6.77 -9.55 -1.74
N LEU A 27 5.73 -8.84 -1.27
CA LEU A 27 5.90 -7.73 -0.33
C LEU A 27 6.57 -8.19 0.98
N ILE A 28 6.02 -9.23 1.62
CA ILE A 28 6.54 -9.74 2.88
C ILE A 28 7.93 -10.34 2.68
N PHE A 29 8.13 -11.12 1.61
CA PHE A 29 9.44 -11.68 1.29
C PHE A 29 10.50 -10.60 1.09
N ALA A 30 10.20 -9.55 0.33
CA ALA A 30 11.10 -8.44 0.11
C ALA A 30 11.42 -7.68 1.41
N LEU A 31 10.42 -7.46 2.27
CA LEU A 31 10.62 -6.84 3.59
C LEU A 31 11.53 -7.69 4.48
N LEU A 32 11.30 -9.00 4.55
CA LEU A 32 12.15 -9.91 5.34
C LEU A 32 13.59 -9.95 4.82
N GLN A 33 13.79 -9.89 3.50
CA GLN A 33 15.12 -9.79 2.89
C GLN A 33 15.80 -8.46 3.22
N LYS A 34 15.05 -7.35 3.21
CA LYS A 34 15.59 -6.01 3.48
C LYS A 34 15.97 -5.81 4.93
N VAL A 35 15.10 -6.25 5.86
CA VAL A 35 15.29 -6.11 7.31
C VAL A 35 16.19 -7.21 7.88
N ARG A 36 16.41 -8.31 7.14
CA ARG A 36 17.23 -9.45 7.55
C ARG A 36 16.79 -10.06 8.89
N VAL A 37 15.48 -10.17 9.10
CA VAL A 37 14.86 -10.62 10.36
C VAL A 37 15.43 -11.94 10.88
N PHE A 38 15.73 -12.89 9.98
CA PHE A 38 16.27 -14.20 10.35
C PHE A 38 17.80 -14.31 10.19
N GLY A 39 18.48 -13.18 9.98
CA GLY A 39 19.92 -13.12 9.70
C GLY A 39 20.26 -13.21 8.21
N GLU A 40 21.53 -13.01 7.90
CA GLU A 40 22.04 -13.07 6.53
C GLU A 40 21.90 -14.49 5.95
N GLU A 41 21.62 -14.57 4.65
CA GLU A 41 21.52 -15.82 3.87
C GLU A 41 20.41 -16.82 4.26
N LYS A 42 19.51 -16.48 5.19
CA LYS A 42 18.35 -17.34 5.54
C LYS A 42 17.16 -17.23 4.56
N LYS A 43 17.43 -17.32 3.25
CA LYS A 43 16.41 -17.18 2.20
C LYS A 43 15.25 -18.17 2.34
N ASN A 44 15.53 -19.41 2.74
CA ASN A 44 14.51 -20.45 2.85
C ASN A 44 13.50 -20.15 3.97
N LEU A 45 13.96 -19.61 5.10
CA LEU A 45 13.08 -19.19 6.20
C LEU A 45 12.24 -17.98 5.78
N ASN A 46 12.83 -17.02 5.07
CA ASN A 46 12.11 -15.86 4.54
C ASN A 46 10.98 -16.29 3.59
N ILE A 47 11.22 -17.27 2.71
CA ILE A 47 10.19 -17.80 1.80
C ILE A 47 9.08 -18.48 2.60
N GLY A 48 9.43 -19.38 3.52
CA GLY A 48 8.44 -20.12 4.32
C GLY A 48 7.54 -19.19 5.13
N PHE A 49 8.12 -18.18 5.77
CA PHE A 49 7.37 -17.17 6.51
C PHE A 49 6.49 -16.33 5.58
N ALA A 50 7.04 -15.83 4.46
CA ALA A 50 6.28 -15.01 3.52
C ALA A 50 5.09 -15.75 2.92
N VAL A 51 5.24 -17.03 2.58
CA VAL A 51 4.13 -17.88 2.10
C VAL A 51 3.07 -18.03 3.18
N SER A 52 3.48 -18.35 4.41
CA SER A 52 2.55 -18.55 5.54
C SER A 52 1.77 -17.27 5.84
N ALA A 53 2.45 -16.12 5.87
CA ALA A 53 1.84 -14.83 6.13
C ALA A 53 0.91 -14.38 4.98
N ALA A 54 1.29 -14.60 3.72
CA ALA A 54 0.44 -14.31 2.57
C ALA A 54 -0.84 -15.16 2.58
N LEU A 55 -0.74 -16.47 2.89
CA LEU A 55 -1.91 -17.34 3.04
C LEU A 55 -2.82 -16.90 4.19
N LEU A 56 -2.25 -16.44 5.31
CA LEU A 56 -3.02 -15.98 6.46
C LEU A 56 -3.91 -14.76 6.12
N VAL A 57 -3.47 -13.91 5.18
CA VAL A 57 -4.24 -12.76 4.72
C VAL A 57 -5.24 -13.13 3.63
N VAL A 58 -4.84 -13.99 2.69
CA VAL A 58 -5.64 -14.30 1.49
C VAL A 58 -6.71 -15.38 1.73
N MET A 59 -6.46 -16.35 2.61
CA MET A 59 -7.44 -17.40 2.89
C MET A 59 -8.77 -16.85 3.44
N PRO A 60 -8.78 -15.94 4.44
CA PRO A 60 -10.03 -15.34 4.91
C PRO A 60 -10.75 -14.51 3.84
N HIS A 61 -10.03 -13.95 2.87
CA HIS A 61 -10.63 -13.28 1.70
C HIS A 61 -11.32 -14.30 0.79
N ALA A 62 -10.64 -15.38 0.44
CA ALA A 62 -11.14 -16.42 -0.44
C ALA A 62 -12.45 -17.07 0.06
N ILE A 63 -12.59 -17.24 1.38
CA ILE A 63 -13.78 -17.83 2.01
C ILE A 63 -14.83 -16.78 2.45
N GLY A 64 -14.59 -15.49 2.19
CA GLY A 64 -15.49 -14.42 2.60
C GLY A 64 -15.63 -14.22 4.12
N ALA A 65 -14.59 -14.56 4.90
CA ALA A 65 -14.60 -14.42 6.36
C ALA A 65 -14.41 -12.97 6.84
N TYR A 66 -13.96 -12.06 5.98
CA TYR A 66 -13.85 -10.64 6.31
C TYR A 66 -15.23 -9.96 6.32
N GLN A 67 -15.69 -9.50 7.48
CA GLN A 67 -17.03 -8.90 7.63
C GLN A 67 -17.07 -7.38 7.40
N ARG A 68 -16.07 -6.65 7.92
CA ARG A 68 -16.04 -5.17 7.88
C ARG A 68 -14.91 -4.62 7.03
N PHE A 69 -13.74 -5.23 7.13
CA PHE A 69 -12.55 -4.81 6.44
C PHE A 69 -11.88 -6.01 5.80
N ASP A 70 -11.67 -5.90 4.50
CA ASP A 70 -11.00 -6.90 3.70
C ASP A 70 -9.68 -6.30 3.17
N PRO A 71 -8.53 -6.72 3.74
CA PRO A 71 -7.23 -6.19 3.35
C PRO A 71 -6.90 -6.43 1.87
N VAL A 72 -7.36 -7.54 1.30
CA VAL A 72 -7.11 -7.88 -0.10
C VAL A 72 -7.87 -6.92 -1.00
N THR A 73 -9.16 -6.76 -0.74
CA THR A 73 -10.00 -5.83 -1.51
C THR A 73 -9.53 -4.38 -1.35
N PHE A 74 -9.06 -4.01 -0.16
CA PHE A 74 -8.53 -2.67 0.11
C PHE A 74 -7.29 -2.37 -0.74
N ILE A 75 -6.30 -3.28 -0.75
CA ILE A 75 -5.09 -3.09 -1.56
C ILE A 75 -5.44 -3.07 -3.04
N LEU A 76 -6.26 -4.00 -3.53
CA LEU A 76 -6.64 -4.05 -4.95
C LEU A 76 -7.35 -2.76 -5.40
N LYS A 77 -8.25 -2.23 -4.57
CA LYS A 77 -8.89 -0.93 -4.82
C LYS A 77 -7.91 0.24 -4.69
N GLY A 78 -6.88 0.11 -3.86
CA GLY A 78 -5.81 1.09 -3.66
C GLY A 78 -4.80 1.19 -4.81
N ILE A 79 -4.52 0.09 -5.51
CA ILE A 79 -3.47 0.01 -6.55
C ILE A 79 -3.61 1.12 -7.61
N PRO A 80 -4.78 1.37 -8.22
CA PRO A 80 -4.92 2.45 -9.21
C PRO A 80 -4.54 3.82 -8.65
N TYR A 81 -4.92 4.11 -7.40
CA TYR A 81 -4.59 5.38 -6.76
C TYR A 81 -3.09 5.50 -6.44
N PHE A 82 -2.45 4.41 -6.00
CA PHE A 82 -1.00 4.38 -5.81
C PHE A 82 -0.24 4.59 -7.13
N ILE A 83 -0.70 3.99 -8.23
CA ILE A 83 -0.10 4.20 -9.55
C ILE A 83 -0.25 5.66 -9.99
N LEU A 84 -1.43 6.24 -9.83
CA LEU A 84 -1.67 7.66 -10.13
C LEU A 84 -0.77 8.56 -9.28
N LEU A 85 -0.62 8.27 -7.98
CA LEU A 85 0.27 8.98 -7.08
C LEU A 85 1.73 8.88 -7.54
N LEU A 86 2.20 7.68 -7.90
CA LEU A 86 3.56 7.47 -8.41
C LEU A 86 3.80 8.26 -9.70
N VAL A 87 2.86 8.23 -10.64
CA VAL A 87 2.93 9.02 -11.88
C VAL A 87 2.97 10.52 -11.56
N ALA A 88 2.14 11.00 -10.64
CA ALA A 88 2.14 12.40 -10.22
C ALA A 88 3.48 12.81 -9.58
N LEU A 89 4.08 11.96 -8.74
CA LEU A 89 5.39 12.20 -8.12
C LEU A 89 6.51 12.23 -9.17
N VAL A 90 6.45 11.37 -10.19
CA VAL A 90 7.41 11.38 -11.30
C VAL A 90 7.28 12.67 -12.11
N LEU A 91 6.06 13.05 -12.49
CA LEU A 91 5.80 14.30 -13.22
C LEU A 91 6.25 15.53 -12.41
N TRP A 92 5.96 15.55 -11.11
CA TRP A 92 6.43 16.59 -10.20
C TRP A 92 7.95 16.71 -10.22
N LYS A 93 8.68 15.58 -10.07
CA LYS A 93 10.15 15.59 -10.13
C LYS A 93 10.66 16.10 -11.48
N MET A 94 10.00 15.74 -12.59
CA MET A 94 10.37 16.25 -13.91
C MET A 94 10.22 17.77 -14.00
N ILE A 95 9.11 18.33 -13.48
CA ILE A 95 8.87 19.77 -13.46
C ILE A 95 9.95 20.46 -12.61
N CYS A 96 10.19 20.01 -11.39
CA CYS A 96 11.22 20.59 -10.52
C CYS A 96 12.60 20.57 -11.18
N GLN A 97 12.95 19.47 -11.86
CA GLN A 97 14.21 19.35 -12.57
C GLN A 97 14.36 20.37 -13.71
N ILE A 98 13.29 20.70 -14.43
CA ILE A 98 13.31 21.72 -15.51
C ILE A 98 13.58 23.12 -14.95
N PHE A 99 13.06 23.42 -13.76
CA PHE A 99 13.23 24.74 -13.13
C PHE A 99 14.45 24.83 -12.20
N GLU A 100 15.30 23.80 -12.18
CA GLU A 100 16.43 23.68 -11.23
C GLU A 100 16.00 23.86 -9.77
N ILE A 101 14.75 23.52 -9.45
CA ILE A 101 14.21 23.57 -8.09
C ILE A 101 14.58 22.24 -7.41
N GLU A 102 15.28 22.31 -6.29
CA GLU A 102 15.53 21.14 -5.45
C GLU A 102 14.20 20.61 -4.89
N ALA A 103 13.74 19.48 -5.41
CA ALA A 103 12.50 18.84 -4.98
C ALA A 103 12.68 18.19 -3.60
N ASP A 104 12.53 18.99 -2.53
CA ASP A 104 12.49 18.51 -1.15
C ASP A 104 11.07 17.96 -0.81
N TRP A 105 11.01 16.84 -0.08
CA TRP A 105 9.77 16.28 0.44
C TRP A 105 9.04 17.25 1.36
N LYS A 106 9.78 18.16 2.02
CA LYS A 106 9.21 19.25 2.85
C LYS A 106 8.40 20.25 2.02
N MET A 107 8.81 20.53 0.78
CA MET A 107 8.09 21.43 -0.13
C MET A 107 6.78 20.79 -0.61
N LEU A 108 6.78 19.49 -0.87
CA LEU A 108 5.54 18.77 -1.17
C LEU A 108 4.55 18.81 0.00
N LEU A 109 5.03 18.58 1.22
CA LEU A 109 4.18 18.66 2.42
C LEU A 109 3.64 20.07 2.66
N SER A 110 4.46 21.11 2.47
CA SER A 110 3.97 22.49 2.63
C SER A 110 2.91 22.85 1.60
N ILE A 111 3.06 22.41 0.34
CA ILE A 111 2.05 22.59 -0.70
C ILE A 111 0.75 21.85 -0.33
N ILE A 112 0.84 20.61 0.14
CA ILE A 112 -0.35 19.85 0.57
C ILE A 112 -1.05 20.56 1.72
N ILE A 113 -0.30 21.03 2.73
CA ILE A 113 -0.84 21.75 3.89
C ILE A 113 -1.48 23.08 3.45
N ILE A 114 -0.84 23.83 2.53
CA ILE A 114 -1.37 25.09 2.01
C ILE A 114 -2.66 24.86 1.19
N ILE A 115 -2.66 23.83 0.36
CA ILE A 115 -3.82 23.43 -0.44
C ILE A 115 -4.99 23.03 0.48
N ASP A 116 -4.73 22.23 1.51
CA ASP A 116 -5.70 21.81 2.53
C ASP A 116 -6.22 22.99 3.38
N LEU A 117 -5.36 23.97 3.65
CA LEU A 117 -5.72 25.18 4.40
C LEU A 117 -6.58 26.17 3.59
N ILE A 118 -6.33 26.29 2.27
CA ILE A 118 -7.00 27.26 1.39
C ILE A 118 -8.31 26.70 0.82
N LEU A 119 -8.34 25.40 0.51
CA LEU A 119 -9.54 24.77 -0.04
C LEU A 119 -10.28 24.05 1.08
N PRO A 120 -11.53 24.43 1.39
CA PRO A 120 -12.29 23.76 2.44
C PRO A 120 -12.38 22.26 2.14
N GLU A 121 -12.25 21.43 3.18
CA GLU A 121 -12.26 19.95 3.11
C GLU A 121 -13.41 19.37 2.25
N SER A 122 -14.49 20.14 2.10
CA SER A 122 -15.65 19.86 1.26
C SER A 122 -15.42 19.93 -0.26
N LEU A 123 -14.31 20.51 -0.76
CA LEU A 123 -14.11 20.77 -2.20
C LEU A 123 -12.98 19.93 -2.83
N LEU A 124 -11.89 19.67 -2.11
CA LEU A 124 -10.73 18.95 -2.63
C LEU A 124 -10.94 17.44 -2.78
N ILE A 125 -11.51 16.80 -1.75
CA ILE A 125 -11.67 15.34 -1.69
C ILE A 125 -12.66 14.86 -2.76
N PRO A 126 -13.81 15.52 -2.99
CA PRO A 126 -14.72 15.15 -4.08
C PRO A 126 -14.15 15.44 -5.48
N LEU A 127 -13.24 16.40 -5.62
CA LEU A 127 -12.66 16.79 -6.91
C LEU A 127 -11.54 15.83 -7.35
N LEU A 128 -10.65 15.45 -6.44
CA LEU A 128 -9.54 14.53 -6.72
C LEU A 128 -9.98 13.06 -6.63
N PHE A 129 -10.97 12.76 -5.79
CA PHE A 129 -11.44 11.40 -5.54
C PHE A 129 -12.98 11.37 -5.46
N PRO A 130 -13.70 11.60 -6.58
CA PRO A 130 -15.16 11.70 -6.60
C PRO A 130 -15.90 10.45 -6.07
N SER A 131 -15.22 9.30 -6.05
CA SER A 131 -15.75 8.02 -5.55
C SER A 131 -15.44 7.74 -4.08
N VAL A 132 -14.59 8.55 -3.43
CA VAL A 132 -14.13 8.33 -2.05
C VAL A 132 -14.99 9.20 -1.12
N ARG A 133 -16.03 8.60 -0.52
CA ARG A 133 -16.79 9.26 0.55
C ARG A 133 -15.86 9.58 1.73
N LEU A 134 -16.04 10.73 2.38
CA LEU A 134 -15.35 11.11 3.63
C LEU A 134 -15.49 10.06 4.76
N SER A 135 -16.53 9.22 4.72
CA SER A 135 -16.67 8.06 5.61
C SER A 135 -15.60 6.97 5.41
N PHE A 136 -14.89 6.99 4.28
CA PHE A 136 -13.73 6.15 4.01
C PHE A 136 -12.58 6.53 4.95
N PHE A 137 -12.23 7.82 5.03
CA PHE A 137 -11.13 8.28 5.89
C PHE A 137 -11.43 8.04 7.37
N SER A 138 -12.66 8.28 7.83
CA SER A 138 -13.01 7.99 9.23
C SER A 138 -12.90 6.51 9.60
N SER A 139 -13.13 5.60 8.64
CA SER A 139 -13.00 4.15 8.86
C SER A 139 -11.55 3.67 8.92
N TYR A 140 -10.63 4.37 8.25
CA TYR A 140 -9.22 4.00 8.16
C TYR A 140 -8.27 4.85 9.02
N LEU A 141 -8.77 5.94 9.59
CA LEU A 141 -8.01 6.82 10.50
C LEU A 141 -7.26 6.04 11.60
N PRO A 142 -7.87 5.05 12.29
CA PRO A 142 -7.17 4.30 13.34
C PRO A 142 -5.98 3.49 12.80
N VAL A 143 -6.12 2.93 11.59
CA VAL A 143 -5.07 2.14 10.93
C VAL A 143 -3.91 3.05 10.49
N ILE A 144 -4.25 4.20 9.91
CA ILE A 144 -3.26 5.21 9.49
C ILE A 144 -2.48 5.73 10.71
N ILE A 145 -3.17 6.04 11.81
CA ILE A 145 -2.53 6.45 13.08
C ILE A 145 -1.62 5.34 13.61
N THR A 146 -2.07 4.09 13.60
CA THR A 146 -1.29 2.94 14.09
C THR A 146 -0.01 2.74 13.27
N ILE A 147 -0.12 2.79 11.93
CA ILE A 147 1.04 2.68 11.04
C ILE A 147 1.99 3.87 11.25
N GLY A 148 1.46 5.09 11.38
CA GLY A 148 2.25 6.29 11.64
C GLY A 148 3.03 6.23 12.96
N VAL A 149 2.37 5.79 14.04
CA VAL A 149 3.01 5.58 15.35
C VAL A 149 4.10 4.51 15.27
N PHE A 150 3.85 3.42 14.55
CA PHE A 150 4.82 2.33 14.40
C PHE A 150 6.05 2.77 13.61
N ILE A 151 5.86 3.48 12.48
CA ILE A 151 6.96 4.05 11.69
C ILE A 151 7.74 5.08 12.51
N GLY A 152 7.06 5.93 13.27
CA GLY A 152 7.70 6.91 14.17
C GLY A 152 8.54 6.25 15.27
N ALA A 153 8.05 5.16 15.86
CA ALA A 153 8.79 4.38 16.85
C ALA A 153 10.06 3.75 16.24
N LEU A 154 9.96 3.16 15.04
CA LEU A 154 11.11 2.60 14.35
C LEU A 154 12.15 3.68 14.00
N TYR A 155 11.71 4.86 13.58
CA TYR A 155 12.60 5.99 13.32
C TYR A 155 13.32 6.43 14.60
N PHE A 156 12.61 6.54 15.72
CA PHE A 156 13.21 6.92 17.00
C PHE A 156 14.25 5.91 17.50
N ILE A 157 13.98 4.62 17.33
CA ILE A 157 14.94 3.55 17.66
C ILE A 157 16.17 3.62 16.74
N SER A 158 15.97 3.78 15.43
CA SER A 158 17.06 3.90 14.46
C SER A 158 17.91 5.15 14.68
N ALA A 159 17.32 6.25 15.15
CA ALA A 159 18.04 7.50 15.41
C ALA A 159 18.88 7.45 16.70
N SER A 160 18.65 6.46 17.58
CA SER A 160 19.38 6.30 18.84
C SER A 160 20.66 5.46 18.74
N GLU A 161 20.94 4.87 17.56
CA GLU A 161 22.16 4.08 17.30
C GLU A 161 23.30 4.89 16.66
N ASP A 162 23.05 6.16 16.29
CA ASP A 162 24.03 7.05 15.65
C ASP A 162 24.78 7.99 16.63
N ASP A 163 24.62 7.81 17.95
CA ASP A 163 25.40 8.46 19.04
C ASP A 163 26.25 7.43 19.81
#